data_AF-A0A3R7MR63-F1
#
_entry.id   AF-A0A3R7MR63-F1
#
_cell.length_a   1.000
_cell.length_b   1.000
_cell.length_c   1.000
_cell.angle_alpha   90.00
_cell.angle_beta   90.00
_cell.angle_gamma   90.00
#
_symmetry.space_group_name_H-M   'P 1'
#
loop_
_entity.id
_entity.type
_entity.pdbx_description
1 polymer ?
#
loop_
_entity_poly.entity_id
_entity_poly.type
_entity_poly.pdbx_seq_one_letter_code
_entity_poly.pdbx_strand_id
1 'polypeptide(L)'
;MHTNPISMEAKLPPTRAGRATLFFVLLALAATIPTSIADDGNSGDSVPSLSEMDTYDALAIALIVVALAISAAGGVGGGVIMVPAMVLIMGFDIKRATPISNMAMLGGAVANAWFNMRKRHPFTDRPLIDPDLSLCMIPVVIGGTVLGAVINKLLPSYLVSLLFVVVLAVSCWRMTVRGIRLHKKERREANIRAAVEAVADVQVSPSVYVEVSTPQFADNDNASEGKDYQRKAAVNYPYMDGDVRWTRKTVVLFPMGCAFGGIVAGMFGVGGGLITGPVMIELGVVPEVASSTMAWMILYSSAAATAKYSLFNMIAWEWAALLCAVTFVVTSAAQVVILSFVRRTGRQSIIILCICVSMIIGTMLMTYQAVTTTIEDREPFSTDICK
;
A
#
# COMPACT_ATOMS: atom_id res chain seq x y z
N MET A 1 2.30 50.46 38.66
CA MET A 1 2.00 49.32 39.56
C MET A 1 1.27 48.27 38.74
N HIS A 2 1.85 47.07 38.69
CA HIS A 2 1.43 45.92 37.91
C HIS A 2 -0.03 45.49 38.15
N THR A 3 -0.72 45.03 37.10
CA THR A 3 -1.56 43.81 37.18
C THR A 3 -1.60 43.13 35.80
N ASN A 4 -1.10 41.89 35.74
CA ASN A 4 -1.14 41.00 34.57
C ASN A 4 -2.57 40.44 34.38
N PRO A 5 -3.03 40.19 33.15
CA PRO A 5 -4.10 39.24 32.90
C PRO A 5 -3.52 37.82 32.78
N ILE A 6 -4.12 36.92 33.56
CA ILE A 6 -3.78 35.52 33.74
C ILE A 6 -4.01 34.75 32.43
N SER A 7 -2.96 34.08 31.95
CA SER A 7 -3.04 33.07 30.89
C SER A 7 -3.79 31.84 31.39
N MET A 8 -5.02 31.63 30.90
CA MET A 8 -5.67 30.32 30.99
C MET A 8 -4.98 29.36 30.02
N GLU A 9 -4.07 28.52 30.54
CA GLU A 9 -3.72 27.26 29.90
C GLU A 9 -4.98 26.41 29.78
N ALA A 10 -5.54 26.34 28.57
CA ALA A 10 -6.54 25.33 28.21
C ALA A 10 -5.84 23.96 28.20
N LYS A 11 -5.84 23.31 29.36
CA LYS A 11 -5.41 21.92 29.55
C LYS A 11 -6.36 21.01 28.76
N LEU A 12 -6.01 20.70 27.51
CA LEU A 12 -6.72 19.71 26.70
C LEU A 12 -6.83 18.39 27.50
N PRO A 13 -8.03 17.78 27.59
CA PRO A 13 -8.20 16.56 28.36
C PRO A 13 -7.36 15.41 27.76
N PRO A 14 -6.82 14.52 28.60
CA PRO A 14 -6.02 13.39 28.13
C PRO A 14 -6.84 12.55 27.16
N THR A 15 -6.25 12.36 25.98
CA THR A 15 -6.85 11.83 24.77
C THR A 15 -7.69 10.55 24.96
N ARG A 16 -8.92 10.55 24.43
CA ARG A 16 -9.72 9.33 24.15
C ARG A 16 -8.96 8.29 23.30
N ALA A 17 -7.88 8.70 22.64
CA ALA A 17 -7.00 7.84 21.87
C ALA A 17 -6.34 6.75 22.73
N GLY A 18 -5.91 7.05 23.96
CA GLY A 18 -5.24 6.07 24.83
C GLY A 18 -6.14 4.89 25.22
N ARG A 19 -7.42 5.16 25.52
CA ARG A 19 -8.41 4.12 25.84
C ARG A 19 -8.80 3.29 24.61
N ALA A 20 -8.83 3.89 23.42
CA ALA A 20 -9.04 3.14 22.18
C ALA A 20 -7.85 2.22 21.87
N THR A 21 -6.62 2.71 22.00
CA THR A 21 -5.41 1.90 21.77
C THR A 21 -5.33 0.71 22.73
N LEU A 22 -5.64 0.91 24.01
CA LEU A 22 -5.63 -0.16 25.02
C LEU A 22 -6.75 -1.20 24.77
N PHE A 23 -7.93 -0.75 24.34
CA PHE A 23 -9.03 -1.62 23.95
C PHE A 23 -8.69 -2.48 22.72
N PHE A 24 -7.92 -1.94 21.75
CA PHE A 24 -7.50 -2.68 20.56
C PHE A 24 -6.30 -3.60 20.79
N VAL A 25 -5.38 -3.26 21.70
CA VAL A 25 -4.36 -4.21 22.18
C VAL A 25 -5.04 -5.40 22.88
N LEU A 26 -6.08 -5.14 23.67
CA LEU A 26 -6.90 -6.18 24.29
C LEU A 26 -7.72 -6.99 23.26
N LEU A 27 -8.21 -6.36 22.19
CA LEU A 27 -8.93 -7.05 21.11
C LEU A 27 -7.99 -7.90 20.25
N ALA A 28 -6.73 -7.48 20.06
CA ALA A 28 -5.69 -8.28 19.44
C ALA A 28 -5.26 -9.47 20.32
N LEU A 29 -5.20 -9.28 21.64
CA LEU A 29 -5.04 -10.37 22.62
C LEU A 29 -6.25 -11.32 22.65
N ALA A 30 -7.45 -10.81 22.34
CA ALA A 30 -8.65 -11.65 22.17
C ALA A 30 -8.68 -12.35 20.80
N ALA A 31 -8.02 -11.82 19.77
CA ALA A 31 -7.85 -12.47 18.47
C ALA A 31 -6.70 -13.52 18.46
N THR A 32 -5.84 -13.54 19.49
CA THR A 32 -4.91 -14.65 19.76
C THR A 32 -5.57 -15.84 20.45
N ILE A 33 -6.90 -15.84 20.63
CA ILE A 33 -7.61 -17.07 20.97
C ILE A 33 -7.48 -18.00 19.75
N PRO A 34 -6.93 -19.22 19.89
CA PRO A 34 -6.88 -20.16 18.79
C PRO A 34 -8.32 -20.41 18.32
N THR A 35 -8.64 -19.92 17.12
CA THR A 35 -9.88 -20.29 16.46
C THR A 35 -9.67 -21.71 15.98
N SER A 36 -10.18 -22.67 16.74
CA SER A 36 -10.30 -24.07 16.33
C SER A 36 -11.28 -24.13 15.15
N ILE A 37 -10.81 -23.78 13.96
CA ILE A 37 -11.50 -23.98 12.69
C ILE A 37 -10.81 -25.15 12.02
N ALA A 38 -11.48 -26.30 12.11
CA ALA A 38 -11.39 -27.48 11.26
C ALA A 38 -9.99 -27.83 10.72
N ASP A 39 -9.32 -28.70 11.48
CA ASP A 39 -8.39 -29.68 10.92
C ASP A 39 -9.17 -30.56 9.93
N ASP A 40 -8.81 -30.51 8.65
CA ASP A 40 -9.26 -31.47 7.66
C ASP A 40 -8.11 -31.75 6.67
N GLY A 41 -7.37 -32.80 6.98
CA GLY A 41 -7.02 -33.85 6.03
C GLY A 41 -6.21 -33.45 4.79
N ASN A 42 -4.89 -33.43 4.97
CA ASN A 42 -3.88 -34.00 4.06
C ASN A 42 -3.92 -33.63 2.55
N SER A 43 -2.92 -32.86 2.12
CA SER A 43 -2.28 -33.09 0.82
C SER A 43 -0.83 -32.61 0.82
N GLY A 44 0.11 -33.57 0.85
CA GLY A 44 1.49 -33.52 0.32
C GLY A 44 2.39 -32.35 0.74
N ASP A 45 3.43 -32.65 1.51
CA ASP A 45 4.44 -31.75 2.10
C ASP A 45 3.84 -30.82 3.16
N SER A 46 3.96 -31.13 4.44
CA SER A 46 3.38 -30.34 5.53
C SER A 46 4.20 -29.08 5.80
N VAL A 47 3.57 -27.90 5.80
CA VAL A 47 4.18 -26.72 6.47
C VAL A 47 4.38 -27.06 7.95
N PRO A 48 5.53 -26.71 8.57
CA PRO A 48 5.75 -26.95 9.99
C PRO A 48 4.61 -26.38 10.83
N SER A 49 4.14 -27.14 11.81
CA SER A 49 3.08 -26.68 12.73
C SER A 49 3.62 -25.56 13.61
N LEU A 50 2.74 -24.65 14.04
CA LEU A 50 3.14 -23.47 14.84
C LEU A 50 3.86 -23.84 16.16
N SER A 51 3.67 -25.06 16.64
CA SER A 51 4.30 -25.63 17.84
C SER A 51 5.79 -25.95 17.67
N GLU A 52 6.29 -26.06 16.44
CA GLU A 52 7.70 -26.35 16.11
C GLU A 52 8.44 -25.09 15.65
N MET A 53 8.00 -23.91 16.09
CA MET A 53 8.56 -22.63 15.65
C MET A 53 10.04 -22.51 16.00
N ASP A 54 10.89 -22.36 14.98
CA ASP A 54 12.33 -22.20 15.15
C ASP A 54 12.72 -20.72 15.31
N THR A 55 13.97 -20.47 15.71
CA THR A 55 14.54 -19.14 15.87
C THR A 55 14.51 -18.35 14.54
N TYR A 56 14.64 -19.04 13.41
CA TYR A 56 14.53 -18.45 12.08
C TYR A 56 13.11 -17.93 11.77
N ASP A 57 12.07 -18.64 12.19
CA ASP A 57 10.67 -18.19 12.03
C ASP A 57 10.38 -16.94 12.86
N ALA A 58 10.88 -16.90 14.10
CA ALA A 58 10.77 -15.72 14.95
C ALA A 58 11.50 -14.51 14.35
N LEU A 59 12.68 -14.72 13.76
CA LEU A 59 13.44 -13.69 13.05
C LEU A 59 12.69 -13.21 11.80
N ALA A 60 12.09 -14.14 11.04
CA ALA A 60 11.25 -13.80 9.88
C ALA A 60 10.08 -12.90 10.28
N ILE A 61 9.35 -13.27 11.34
CA ILE A 61 8.24 -12.47 11.88
C ILE A 61 8.75 -11.09 12.32
N ALA A 62 9.89 -11.00 13.00
CA ALA A 62 10.48 -9.74 13.41
C ALA A 62 10.83 -8.84 12.20
N LEU A 63 11.42 -9.39 11.14
CA LEU A 63 11.69 -8.65 9.91
C LEU A 63 10.41 -8.21 9.20
N ILE A 64 9.38 -9.07 9.17
CA ILE A 64 8.06 -8.75 8.65
C ILE A 64 7.45 -7.59 9.45
N VAL A 65 7.53 -7.60 10.77
CA VAL A 65 7.04 -6.51 11.64
C VAL A 65 7.73 -5.18 11.30
N VAL A 66 9.06 -5.17 11.17
CA VAL A 66 9.82 -3.96 10.82
C VAL A 66 9.44 -3.47 9.41
N ALA A 67 9.36 -4.38 8.44
CA ALA A 67 8.98 -4.09 7.07
C ALA A 67 7.55 -3.54 6.96
N LEU A 68 6.61 -4.10 7.71
CA LEU A 68 5.21 -3.65 7.79
C LEU A 68 5.11 -2.26 8.42
N ALA A 69 5.87 -2.00 9.49
CA ALA A 69 5.87 -0.70 10.14
C ALA A 69 6.35 0.41 9.19
N ILE A 70 7.38 0.14 8.38
CA ILE A 70 7.87 1.07 7.36
C ILE A 70 6.84 1.24 6.23
N SER A 71 6.21 0.15 5.79
CA SER A 71 5.34 0.13 4.61
C SER A 71 3.92 0.66 4.86
N ALA A 72 3.43 0.61 6.11
CA ALA A 72 2.11 1.10 6.50
C ALA A 72 1.91 2.59 6.16
N ALA A 73 3.00 3.37 6.10
CA ALA A 73 2.96 4.79 5.83
C ALA A 73 2.54 5.14 4.39
N GLY A 74 2.87 4.30 3.42
CA GLY A 74 2.57 4.58 2.01
C GLY A 74 1.31 3.91 1.47
N GLY A 75 0.55 3.22 2.32
CA GLY A 75 -0.71 2.59 1.91
C GLY A 75 -0.55 1.43 0.91
N VAL A 76 0.68 0.92 0.71
CA VAL A 76 0.99 -0.13 -0.27
C VAL A 76 0.58 -1.53 0.25
N GLY A 77 0.45 -1.71 1.56
CA GLY A 77 0.26 -3.02 2.19
C GLY A 77 1.59 -3.81 2.14
N GLY A 78 2.20 -4.11 3.29
CA GLY A 78 3.60 -4.59 3.33
C GLY A 78 3.88 -6.00 2.80
N GLY A 79 3.04 -6.54 1.91
CA GLY A 79 3.24 -7.86 1.29
C GLY A 79 4.46 -7.94 0.39
N VAL A 80 4.98 -6.80 -0.11
CA VAL A 80 6.19 -6.75 -0.97
C VAL A 80 7.39 -7.46 -0.33
N ILE A 81 7.51 -7.39 1.00
CA ILE A 81 8.63 -8.01 1.75
C ILE A 81 8.17 -9.29 2.44
N MET A 82 6.90 -9.37 2.78
CA MET A 82 6.35 -10.50 3.52
C MET A 82 6.48 -11.80 2.74
N VAL A 83 6.20 -11.79 1.43
CA VAL A 83 6.34 -12.97 0.57
C VAL A 83 7.80 -13.39 0.44
N PRO A 84 8.78 -12.50 0.12
CA PRO A 84 10.21 -12.83 0.18
C PRO A 84 10.65 -13.40 1.53
N ALA A 85 10.21 -12.82 2.64
CA ALA A 85 10.60 -13.26 3.97
C ALA A 85 10.07 -14.67 4.28
N MET A 86 8.81 -14.96 3.96
CA MET A 86 8.23 -16.30 4.16
C MET A 86 8.95 -17.35 3.32
N VAL A 87 9.31 -17.01 2.09
CA VAL A 87 9.89 -18.00 1.17
C VAL A 87 11.36 -18.27 1.49
N LEU A 88 12.15 -17.25 1.83
CA LEU A 88 13.59 -17.42 2.08
C LEU A 88 13.94 -17.80 3.50
N ILE A 89 13.22 -17.27 4.50
CA ILE A 89 13.58 -17.45 5.90
C ILE A 89 12.82 -18.61 6.50
N MET A 90 11.52 -18.73 6.18
CA MET A 90 10.67 -19.81 6.67
C MET A 90 10.64 -21.02 5.70
N GLY A 91 11.28 -20.90 4.54
CA GLY A 91 11.40 -21.99 3.57
C GLY A 91 10.07 -22.37 2.89
N PHE A 92 9.06 -21.50 2.90
CA PHE A 92 7.77 -21.82 2.28
C PHE A 92 7.81 -21.71 0.76
N ASP A 93 7.18 -22.65 0.06
CA ASP A 93 6.93 -22.49 -1.38
C ASP A 93 6.13 -21.21 -1.67
N ILE A 94 6.47 -20.50 -2.75
CA ILE A 94 5.75 -19.28 -3.17
C ILE A 94 4.23 -19.53 -3.32
N LYS A 95 3.85 -20.71 -3.80
CA LYS A 95 2.44 -21.10 -3.99
C LYS A 95 1.67 -21.21 -2.67
N ARG A 96 2.36 -21.41 -1.55
CA ARG A 96 1.80 -21.48 -0.19
C ARG A 96 1.95 -20.17 0.56
N ALA A 97 3.10 -19.52 0.39
CA ALA A 97 3.36 -18.19 0.93
C ALA A 97 2.36 -17.15 0.40
N THR A 98 1.89 -17.28 -0.85
CA THR A 98 0.94 -16.34 -1.47
C THR A 98 -0.47 -16.36 -0.82
N PRO A 99 -1.11 -17.52 -0.59
CA PRO A 99 -2.36 -17.58 0.19
C PRO A 99 -2.21 -17.05 1.62
N ILE A 100 -1.14 -17.44 2.32
CA ILE A 100 -0.84 -16.97 3.69
C ILE A 100 -0.65 -15.45 3.67
N SER A 101 0.02 -14.91 2.66
CA SER A 101 0.27 -13.48 2.53
C SER A 101 -0.97 -12.65 2.27
N ASN A 102 -1.90 -13.16 1.46
CA ASN A 102 -3.16 -12.48 1.19
C ASN A 102 -4.04 -12.36 2.45
N MET A 103 -4.10 -13.43 3.27
CA MET A 103 -4.83 -13.40 4.54
C MET A 103 -4.15 -12.48 5.56
N ALA A 104 -2.83 -12.53 5.65
CA ALA A 104 -2.09 -11.61 6.51
C ALA A 104 -2.26 -10.14 6.06
N MET A 105 -2.23 -9.87 4.76
CA MET A 105 -2.47 -8.52 4.23
C MET A 105 -3.88 -8.00 4.53
N LEU A 106 -4.88 -8.89 4.59
CA LEU A 106 -6.25 -8.53 4.98
C LEU A 106 -6.27 -7.87 6.37
N GLY A 107 -5.56 -8.43 7.36
CA GLY A 107 -5.47 -7.87 8.72
C GLY A 107 -4.91 -6.44 8.73
N GLY A 108 -3.77 -6.22 8.07
CA GLY A 108 -3.18 -4.89 7.92
C GLY A 108 -4.10 -3.91 7.16
N ALA A 109 -4.77 -4.37 6.11
CA ALA A 109 -5.67 -3.54 5.32
C ALA A 109 -6.94 -3.13 6.09
N VAL A 110 -7.50 -4.01 6.92
CA VAL A 110 -8.62 -3.68 7.82
C VAL A 110 -8.19 -2.58 8.80
N ALA A 111 -7.03 -2.72 9.43
CA ALA A 111 -6.49 -1.69 10.33
C ALA A 111 -6.32 -0.35 9.59
N ASN A 112 -5.66 -0.37 8.43
CA ASN A 112 -5.39 0.84 7.66
C ASN A 112 -6.67 1.52 7.16
N ALA A 113 -7.62 0.76 6.62
CA ALA A 113 -8.92 1.27 6.15
C ALA A 113 -9.72 1.90 7.30
N TRP A 114 -9.70 1.29 8.49
CA TRP A 114 -10.36 1.83 9.68
C TRP A 114 -9.79 3.19 10.11
N PHE A 115 -8.47 3.33 10.15
CA PHE A 115 -7.83 4.62 10.47
C PHE A 115 -8.05 5.67 9.39
N ASN A 116 -8.07 5.27 8.11
CA ASN A 116 -8.28 6.19 6.99
C ASN A 116 -9.73 6.66 6.86
N MET A 117 -10.72 5.80 7.18
CA MET A 117 -12.14 6.18 7.17
C MET A 117 -12.47 7.28 8.21
N ARG A 118 -11.62 7.42 9.24
CA ARG A 118 -11.74 8.48 10.25
C ARG A 118 -11.06 9.79 9.87
N LYS A 119 -10.30 9.83 8.76
CA LYS A 119 -9.62 11.04 8.28
C LYS A 119 -10.51 11.80 7.31
N ARG A 120 -10.50 13.13 7.43
CA ARG A 120 -11.18 14.05 6.49
C ARG A 120 -10.16 14.69 5.56
N HIS A 121 -10.62 15.11 4.40
CA HIS A 121 -9.81 15.79 3.41
C HIS A 121 -9.23 17.10 4.00
N PRO A 122 -7.96 17.45 3.75
CA PRO A 122 -7.31 18.61 4.38
C PRO A 122 -7.95 19.95 4.03
N PHE A 123 -8.56 20.04 2.84
CA PHE A 123 -9.03 21.30 2.26
C PHE A 123 -10.56 21.40 2.07
N THR A 124 -11.31 20.35 2.40
CA THR A 124 -12.76 20.31 2.12
C THR A 124 -13.45 19.34 3.08
N ASP A 125 -14.73 19.57 3.41
CA ASP A 125 -15.48 18.68 4.31
C ASP A 125 -16.00 17.42 3.60
N ARG A 126 -15.08 16.64 3.01
CA ARG A 126 -15.33 15.35 2.36
C ARG A 126 -14.40 14.28 2.96
N PRO A 127 -14.77 12.98 2.93
CA PRO A 127 -13.87 11.92 3.37
C PRO A 127 -12.55 11.96 2.58
N LEU A 128 -11.46 11.50 3.19
CA LEU A 128 -10.16 11.44 2.52
C LEU A 128 -10.15 10.47 1.33
N ILE A 129 -11.03 9.46 1.37
CA ILE A 129 -11.24 8.48 0.31
C ILE A 129 -12.12 9.12 -0.76
N ASP A 130 -11.70 9.02 -2.02
CA ASP A 130 -12.54 9.40 -3.15
C ASP A 130 -13.55 8.26 -3.44
N PRO A 131 -14.85 8.45 -3.13
CA PRO A 131 -15.84 7.39 -3.26
C PRO A 131 -16.13 7.04 -4.71
N ASP A 132 -16.11 8.02 -5.63
CA ASP A 132 -16.37 7.81 -7.05
C ASP A 132 -15.26 6.93 -7.66
N LEU A 133 -14.02 7.25 -7.31
CA LEU A 133 -12.84 6.51 -7.77
C LEU A 133 -12.83 5.09 -7.19
N SER A 134 -13.10 4.95 -5.89
CA SER A 134 -13.08 3.66 -5.20
C SER A 134 -14.14 2.70 -5.77
N LEU A 135 -15.37 3.18 -5.99
CA LEU A 135 -16.48 2.37 -6.51
C LEU A 135 -16.20 1.84 -7.93
N CYS A 136 -15.51 2.62 -8.77
CA CYS A 136 -15.10 2.15 -10.10
C CYS A 136 -13.96 1.13 -10.04
N MET A 137 -13.02 1.26 -9.09
CA MET A 137 -11.81 0.43 -9.03
C MET A 137 -12.06 -0.91 -8.37
N ILE A 138 -12.78 -0.94 -7.25
CA ILE A 138 -13.01 -2.14 -6.43
C ILE A 138 -13.46 -3.36 -7.27
N PRO A 139 -14.51 -3.29 -8.12
CA PRO A 139 -14.96 -4.47 -8.88
C PRO A 139 -13.92 -4.97 -9.89
N VAL A 140 -13.20 -4.06 -10.54
CA VAL A 140 -12.16 -4.38 -11.53
C VAL A 140 -10.97 -5.05 -10.85
N VAL A 141 -10.58 -4.54 -9.68
CA VAL A 141 -9.47 -5.09 -8.88
C VAL A 141 -9.85 -6.46 -8.36
N ILE A 142 -11.04 -6.63 -7.78
CA ILE A 142 -11.53 -7.95 -7.30
C ILE A 142 -11.51 -8.97 -8.46
N GLY A 143 -12.02 -8.59 -9.63
CA GLY A 143 -12.02 -9.46 -10.81
C GLY A 143 -10.59 -9.86 -11.23
N GLY A 144 -9.68 -8.90 -11.29
CA GLY A 144 -8.26 -9.15 -11.55
C GLY A 144 -7.63 -10.06 -10.50
N THR A 145 -7.91 -9.84 -9.22
CA THR A 145 -7.36 -10.61 -8.10
C THR A 145 -7.81 -12.07 -8.11
N VAL A 146 -9.09 -12.32 -8.39
CA VAL A 146 -9.59 -13.69 -8.53
C VAL A 146 -8.94 -14.39 -9.73
N LEU A 147 -8.81 -13.68 -10.87
CA LEU A 147 -8.12 -14.22 -12.05
C LEU A 147 -6.65 -14.52 -11.75
N GLY A 148 -5.95 -13.61 -11.07
CA GLY A 148 -4.57 -13.80 -10.65
C GLY A 148 -4.39 -15.00 -9.72
N ALA A 149 -5.31 -15.19 -8.77
CA ALA A 149 -5.27 -16.35 -7.89
C ALA A 149 -5.42 -17.69 -8.65
N VAL A 150 -6.24 -17.71 -9.70
CA VAL A 150 -6.36 -18.87 -10.60
C VAL A 150 -5.08 -19.09 -11.40
N ILE A 151 -4.49 -18.03 -11.97
CA ILE A 151 -3.22 -18.11 -12.71
C ILE A 151 -2.10 -18.65 -11.82
N ASN A 152 -2.01 -18.20 -10.56
CA ASN A 152 -1.00 -18.68 -9.61
C ASN A 152 -1.07 -20.21 -9.38
N LYS A 153 -2.28 -20.77 -9.39
CA LYS A 153 -2.47 -22.22 -9.28
C LYS A 153 -2.03 -22.97 -10.55
N LEU A 154 -2.27 -22.38 -11.73
CA LEU A 154 -1.96 -22.97 -13.03
C LEU A 154 -0.48 -22.94 -13.39
N LEU A 155 0.25 -21.89 -12.99
CA LEU A 155 1.66 -21.74 -13.35
C LEU A 155 2.60 -22.58 -12.47
N PRO A 156 3.71 -23.12 -12.99
CA PRO A 156 4.77 -23.74 -12.19
C PRO A 156 5.44 -22.75 -11.22
N SER A 157 5.99 -23.25 -10.11
CA SER A 157 6.57 -22.42 -9.03
C SER A 157 7.73 -21.54 -9.51
N TYR A 158 8.63 -22.06 -10.35
CA TYR A 158 9.75 -21.30 -10.94
C TYR A 158 9.26 -20.15 -11.84
N LEU A 159 8.13 -20.32 -12.53
CA LEU A 159 7.59 -19.29 -13.41
C LEU A 159 6.92 -18.18 -12.59
N VAL A 160 6.24 -18.55 -11.50
CA VAL A 160 5.68 -17.59 -10.54
C VAL A 160 6.80 -16.79 -9.88
N SER A 161 7.91 -17.43 -9.46
CA SER A 161 9.06 -16.74 -8.85
C SER A 161 9.69 -15.74 -9.82
N LEU A 162 9.93 -16.14 -11.07
CA LEU A 162 10.49 -15.29 -12.11
C LEU A 162 9.58 -14.10 -12.42
N LEU A 163 8.28 -14.34 -12.60
CA LEU A 163 7.32 -13.27 -12.86
C LEU A 163 7.23 -12.31 -11.66
N PHE A 164 7.33 -12.83 -10.44
CA PHE A 164 7.31 -12.00 -9.25
C PHE A 164 8.51 -11.05 -9.20
N VAL A 165 9.72 -11.55 -9.48
CA VAL A 165 10.94 -10.75 -9.57
C VAL A 165 10.80 -9.65 -10.62
N VAL A 166 10.28 -9.97 -11.82
CA VAL A 166 10.05 -8.97 -12.88
C VAL A 166 9.09 -7.87 -12.41
N VAL A 167 7.98 -8.24 -11.78
CA VAL A 167 7.00 -7.28 -11.26
C VAL A 167 7.62 -6.40 -10.17
N LEU A 168 8.37 -6.99 -9.24
CA LEU A 168 9.06 -6.24 -8.18
C LEU A 168 10.12 -5.30 -8.73
N ALA A 169 10.94 -5.75 -9.69
CA ALA A 169 11.97 -4.93 -10.31
C ALA A 169 11.37 -3.73 -11.07
N VAL A 170 10.33 -3.97 -11.88
CA VAL A 170 9.63 -2.89 -12.61
C VAL A 170 8.95 -1.92 -11.65
N SER A 171 8.32 -2.41 -10.59
CA SER A 171 7.67 -1.57 -9.59
C SER A 171 8.69 -0.75 -8.79
N CYS A 172 9.81 -1.38 -8.40
CA CYS A 172 10.92 -0.76 -7.69
C CYS A 172 11.56 0.37 -8.51
N TRP A 173 11.82 0.12 -9.80
CA TRP A 173 12.32 1.15 -10.71
C TRP A 173 11.35 2.35 -10.78
N ARG A 174 10.06 2.08 -11.04
CA ARG A 174 9.05 3.14 -11.13
C ARG A 174 8.93 3.94 -9.83
N MET A 175 8.85 3.26 -8.69
CA MET A 175 8.73 3.90 -7.37
C MET A 175 9.96 4.72 -7.02
N THR A 176 11.17 4.23 -7.32
CA THR A 176 12.43 4.95 -7.03
C THR A 176 12.52 6.25 -7.84
N VAL A 177 12.23 6.18 -9.15
CA VAL A 177 12.19 7.38 -10.01
C VAL A 177 11.16 8.39 -9.48
N ARG A 178 10.01 7.92 -9.01
CA ARG A 178 8.96 8.77 -8.43
C ARG A 178 9.38 9.39 -7.10
N GLY A 179 9.97 8.61 -6.20
CA GLY A 179 10.49 9.08 -4.91
C GLY A 179 11.53 10.19 -5.10
N ILE A 180 12.46 10.03 -6.04
CA ILE A 180 13.46 11.05 -6.36
C ILE A 180 12.81 12.31 -6.95
N ARG A 181 11.82 12.18 -7.84
CA ARG A 181 11.08 13.34 -8.41
C ARG A 181 10.34 14.11 -7.33
N LEU A 182 9.64 13.42 -6.43
CA LEU A 182 8.90 14.06 -5.34
C LEU A 182 9.86 14.77 -4.37
N HIS A 183 10.96 14.13 -4.01
CA HIS A 183 11.98 14.74 -3.16
C HIS A 183 12.59 16.01 -3.79
N LYS A 184 12.86 15.98 -5.09
CA LYS A 184 13.32 17.17 -5.84
C LYS A 184 12.28 18.29 -5.84
N LYS A 185 10.99 17.96 -6.00
CA LYS A 185 9.89 18.93 -5.95
C LYS A 185 9.78 19.58 -4.57
N GLU A 186 9.77 18.78 -3.51
CA GLU A 186 9.74 19.28 -2.12
C GLU A 186 10.96 20.16 -1.81
N ARG A 187 12.17 19.79 -2.28
CA ARG A 187 13.37 20.63 -2.13
C ARG A 187 13.26 21.95 -2.89
N ARG A 188 12.69 21.95 -4.10
CA ARG A 188 12.49 23.18 -4.88
C ARG A 188 11.52 24.12 -4.20
N GLU A 189 10.39 23.60 -3.71
CA GLU A 189 9.41 24.38 -2.96
C GLU A 189 9.98 24.93 -1.64
N ALA A 190 10.76 24.13 -0.92
CA ALA A 190 11.47 24.58 0.28
C ALA A 190 12.48 25.70 -0.03
N ASN A 191 13.24 25.57 -1.11
CA ASN A 191 14.19 26.60 -1.54
C ASN A 191 13.49 27.89 -1.98
N ILE A 192 12.35 27.78 -2.69
CA ILE A 192 11.54 28.96 -3.07
C ILE A 192 10.98 29.63 -1.82
N ARG A 193 10.46 28.87 -0.85
CA ARG A 193 9.97 29.43 0.43
C ARG A 193 11.09 30.13 1.19
N ALA A 194 12.26 29.52 1.30
CA ALA A 194 13.42 30.14 1.92
C ALA A 194 13.90 31.40 1.17
N ALA A 195 13.82 31.40 -0.17
CA ALA A 195 14.13 32.58 -0.97
C ALA A 195 13.09 33.69 -0.80
N VAL A 196 11.80 33.36 -0.72
CA VAL A 196 10.72 34.33 -0.45
C VAL A 196 10.84 34.89 0.95
N GLU A 197 11.20 34.09 1.95
CA GLU A 197 11.45 34.54 3.32
C GLU A 197 12.71 35.41 3.40
N ALA A 198 13.78 35.05 2.69
CA ALA A 198 14.98 35.88 2.56
C ALA A 198 14.73 37.20 1.81
N VAL A 199 13.79 37.23 0.88
CA VAL A 199 13.35 38.47 0.19
C VAL A 199 12.35 39.26 1.05
N ALA A 200 11.56 38.60 1.90
CA ALA A 200 10.64 39.25 2.84
C ALA A 200 11.37 39.94 4.00
N ASP A 201 12.58 39.49 4.34
CA ASP A 201 13.48 40.17 5.29
C ASP A 201 14.16 41.42 4.69
N VAL A 202 13.94 41.71 3.41
CA VAL A 202 14.28 43.01 2.79
C VAL A 202 13.03 43.88 2.84
N GLN A 203 13.07 44.96 3.65
CA GLN A 203 11.98 45.95 3.73
C GLN A 203 11.65 46.52 2.34
N VAL A 204 10.50 46.12 1.79
CA VAL A 204 9.96 46.67 0.54
C VAL A 204 9.01 47.83 0.85
N SER A 205 9.30 49.00 0.29
CA SER A 205 8.40 50.17 0.29
C SER A 205 7.08 49.86 -0.43
N PRO A 206 5.94 50.41 0.04
CA PRO A 206 4.62 50.02 -0.45
C PRO A 206 4.25 50.79 -1.72
N SER A 207 4.61 50.31 -2.91
CA SER A 207 4.05 50.87 -4.15
C SER A 207 3.99 49.96 -5.38
N VAL A 208 4.26 48.66 -5.30
CA VAL A 208 4.13 47.78 -6.47
C VAL A 208 3.30 46.55 -6.12
N TYR A 209 2.00 46.63 -6.40
CA TYR A 209 1.18 45.44 -6.56
C TYR A 209 1.58 44.80 -7.89
N VAL A 210 2.33 43.69 -7.84
CA VAL A 210 2.42 42.79 -8.99
C VAL A 210 1.18 41.93 -8.94
N GLU A 211 0.25 42.19 -9.85
CA GLU A 211 -0.90 41.34 -10.10
C GLU A 211 -0.39 39.98 -10.59
N VAL A 212 -0.34 39.00 -9.68
CA VAL A 212 -0.07 37.60 -10.03
C VAL A 212 -1.28 37.10 -10.78
N SER A 213 -1.28 37.32 -12.09
CA SER A 213 -2.18 36.63 -13.00
C SER A 213 -1.98 35.13 -12.80
N THR A 214 -3.04 34.44 -12.35
CA THR A 214 -3.10 32.97 -12.34
C THR A 214 -2.63 32.45 -13.71
N PRO A 215 -1.70 31.49 -13.79
CA PRO A 215 -1.36 30.89 -15.07
C PRO A 215 -2.61 30.18 -15.60
N GLN A 216 -3.26 30.80 -16.59
CA GLN A 216 -4.16 30.07 -17.48
C GLN A 216 -3.28 29.12 -18.27
N PHE A 217 -3.23 27.87 -17.82
CA PHE A 217 -2.73 26.77 -18.67
C PHE A 217 -3.74 26.61 -19.80
N ALA A 218 -3.49 27.31 -20.90
CA ALA A 218 -4.11 27.03 -22.19
C ALA A 218 -3.56 25.69 -22.69
N ASP A 219 -4.12 24.58 -22.22
CA ASP A 219 -3.97 23.29 -22.90
C ASP A 219 -4.90 23.30 -24.12
N ASN A 220 -4.38 23.84 -25.22
CA ASN A 220 -4.91 23.61 -26.55
C ASN A 220 -4.54 22.18 -26.98
N ASP A 221 -5.32 21.19 -26.54
CA ASP A 221 -5.33 19.85 -27.13
C ASP A 221 -6.74 19.23 -27.05
N ASN A 222 -7.55 19.68 -28.02
CA ASN A 222 -8.75 19.12 -28.61
C ASN A 222 -9.33 17.77 -28.10
N ALA A 223 -10.64 17.85 -27.82
CA ALA A 223 -11.69 16.95 -28.29
C ALA A 223 -11.74 15.52 -27.73
N SER A 224 -12.29 15.39 -26.52
CA SER A 224 -13.39 14.45 -26.20
C SER A 224 -13.66 14.47 -24.69
N GLU A 225 -14.26 15.56 -24.23
CA GLU A 225 -14.70 15.70 -22.84
C GLU A 225 -15.93 14.81 -22.60
N GLY A 226 -15.86 13.95 -21.59
CA GLY A 226 -16.95 13.05 -21.24
C GLY A 226 -18.17 13.80 -20.68
N LYS A 227 -19.37 13.23 -20.84
CA LYS A 227 -20.65 13.78 -20.36
C LYS A 227 -20.64 14.17 -18.87
N ASP A 228 -19.82 13.51 -18.04
CA ASP A 228 -19.68 13.81 -16.62
C ASP A 228 -18.96 15.12 -16.31
N TYR A 229 -17.99 15.55 -17.14
CA TYR A 229 -17.33 16.85 -16.98
C TYR A 229 -18.33 17.98 -17.17
N GLN A 230 -19.16 17.89 -18.21
CA GLN A 230 -20.20 18.88 -18.48
C GLN A 230 -21.31 18.87 -17.41
N ARG A 231 -21.62 17.71 -16.82
CA ARG A 231 -22.59 17.59 -15.71
C ARG A 231 -22.07 18.22 -14.41
N LYS A 232 -20.79 18.03 -14.08
CA LYS A 232 -20.15 18.62 -12.89
C LYS A 232 -19.83 20.12 -13.10
N ALA A 233 -19.55 20.54 -14.33
CA ALA A 233 -19.44 21.96 -14.72
C ALA A 233 -20.81 22.68 -14.65
N ALA A 234 -21.91 22.02 -15.03
CA ALA A 234 -23.26 22.58 -14.94
C ALA A 234 -23.74 22.85 -13.50
N VAL A 235 -23.11 22.21 -12.50
CA VAL A 235 -23.44 22.36 -11.07
C VAL A 235 -22.41 23.24 -10.33
N ASN A 236 -21.48 23.90 -11.04
CA ASN A 236 -20.38 24.66 -10.44
C ASN A 236 -19.61 23.85 -9.38
N TYR A 237 -19.27 22.60 -9.68
CA TYR A 237 -18.46 21.80 -8.78
C TYR A 237 -17.05 22.42 -8.67
N PRO A 238 -16.59 22.81 -7.47
CA PRO A 238 -15.25 23.37 -7.30
C PRO A 238 -14.22 22.25 -7.45
N TYR A 239 -13.63 22.14 -8.65
CA TYR A 239 -12.49 21.26 -8.89
C TYR A 239 -11.29 21.78 -8.09
N MET A 240 -10.80 20.95 -7.17
CA MET A 240 -9.62 21.26 -6.35
C MET A 240 -8.36 20.67 -6.97
N ASP A 241 -7.20 21.24 -6.62
CA ASP A 241 -5.90 20.68 -7.02
C ASP A 241 -5.79 19.22 -6.58
N GLY A 242 -5.81 18.32 -7.57
CA GLY A 242 -5.68 16.87 -7.39
C GLY A 242 -6.96 16.05 -7.58
N ASP A 243 -8.07 16.66 -7.99
CA ASP A 243 -9.24 15.90 -8.49
C ASP A 243 -8.94 15.27 -9.87
N VAL A 244 -9.34 13.99 -10.05
CA VAL A 244 -9.09 13.28 -11.32
C VAL A 244 -9.92 13.89 -12.45
N ARG A 245 -9.25 14.41 -13.48
CA ARG A 245 -9.89 14.80 -14.73
C ARG A 245 -10.04 13.57 -15.64
N TRP A 246 -11.28 13.13 -15.80
CA TRP A 246 -11.64 11.97 -16.63
C TRP A 246 -11.53 12.31 -18.12
N THR A 247 -10.35 12.12 -18.69
CA THR A 247 -10.13 12.15 -20.14
C THR A 247 -10.41 10.77 -20.75
N ARG A 248 -10.68 10.70 -22.05
CA ARG A 248 -10.92 9.42 -22.76
C ARG A 248 -9.79 8.40 -22.58
N LYS A 249 -8.54 8.87 -22.46
CA LYS A 249 -7.36 8.03 -22.17
C LYS A 249 -7.37 7.55 -20.72
N THR A 250 -7.63 8.44 -19.77
CA THR A 250 -7.71 8.10 -18.34
C THR A 250 -8.81 7.09 -18.04
N VAL A 251 -9.98 7.23 -18.65
CA VAL A 251 -11.14 6.33 -18.46
C VAL A 251 -10.83 4.88 -18.84
N VAL A 252 -9.95 4.65 -19.82
CA VAL A 252 -9.58 3.29 -20.27
C VAL A 252 -8.30 2.81 -19.59
N LEU A 253 -7.27 3.66 -19.52
CA LEU A 253 -5.98 3.31 -18.94
C LEU A 253 -6.07 2.97 -17.45
N PHE A 254 -6.94 3.68 -16.72
CA PHE A 254 -7.04 3.53 -15.28
C PHE A 254 -7.65 2.19 -14.84
N PRO A 255 -8.83 1.76 -15.35
CA PRO A 255 -9.33 0.41 -15.10
C PRO A 255 -8.38 -0.69 -15.56
N MET A 256 -7.70 -0.53 -16.71
CA MET A 256 -6.72 -1.52 -17.16
C MET A 256 -5.54 -1.65 -16.19
N GLY A 257 -5.01 -0.52 -15.69
CA GLY A 257 -3.98 -0.52 -14.65
C GLY A 257 -4.43 -1.18 -13.35
N CYS A 258 -5.69 -0.93 -12.95
CA CYS A 258 -6.30 -1.57 -11.77
C CYS A 258 -6.53 -3.06 -11.94
N ALA A 259 -6.95 -3.50 -13.14
CA ALA A 259 -7.13 -4.91 -13.47
C ALA A 259 -5.78 -5.65 -13.41
N PHE A 260 -4.75 -5.09 -14.03
CA PHE A 260 -3.39 -5.64 -13.97
C PHE A 260 -2.84 -5.64 -12.53
N GLY A 261 -3.07 -4.54 -11.79
CA GLY A 261 -2.77 -4.45 -10.36
C GLY A 261 -3.47 -5.52 -9.53
N GLY A 262 -4.73 -5.82 -9.83
CA GLY A 262 -5.50 -6.91 -9.23
C GLY A 262 -4.90 -8.28 -9.55
N ILE A 263 -4.59 -8.58 -10.81
CA ILE A 263 -3.95 -9.85 -11.21
C ILE A 263 -2.66 -10.07 -10.43
N VAL A 264 -1.80 -9.05 -10.37
CA VAL A 264 -0.55 -9.08 -9.60
C VAL A 264 -0.82 -9.26 -8.10
N ALA A 265 -1.83 -8.57 -7.56
CA ALA A 265 -2.21 -8.70 -6.15
C ALA A 265 -2.66 -10.12 -5.82
N GLY A 266 -3.48 -10.73 -6.68
CA GLY A 266 -3.93 -12.12 -6.51
C GLY A 266 -2.81 -13.13 -6.66
N MET A 267 -1.92 -12.94 -7.64
CA MET A 267 -0.84 -13.89 -7.94
C MET A 267 0.25 -13.94 -6.88
N PHE A 268 0.58 -12.81 -6.27
CA PHE A 268 1.73 -12.72 -5.36
C PHE A 268 1.34 -12.32 -3.94
N GLY A 269 0.11 -11.87 -3.70
CA GLY A 269 -0.32 -11.39 -2.39
C GLY A 269 0.38 -10.12 -1.93
N VAL A 270 0.74 -9.25 -2.88
CA VAL A 270 1.41 -7.96 -2.63
C VAL A 270 0.44 -6.78 -2.51
N GLY A 271 -0.84 -7.00 -2.79
CA GLY A 271 -1.88 -5.96 -2.72
C GLY A 271 -1.80 -5.00 -3.91
N GLY A 272 -2.95 -4.67 -4.50
CA GLY A 272 -3.01 -3.91 -5.77
C GLY A 272 -2.46 -2.48 -5.68
N GLY A 273 -2.16 -1.99 -4.46
CA GLY A 273 -1.61 -0.67 -4.20
C GLY A 273 -0.23 -0.43 -4.80
N LEU A 274 0.59 -1.48 -4.99
CA LEU A 274 1.93 -1.33 -5.55
C LEU A 274 1.93 -0.74 -6.97
N ILE A 275 0.98 -1.18 -7.80
CA ILE A 275 0.84 -0.72 -9.19
C ILE A 275 -0.09 0.49 -9.26
N THR A 276 -1.17 0.47 -8.48
CA THR A 276 -2.21 1.49 -8.56
C THR A 276 -1.79 2.83 -7.97
N GLY A 277 -0.95 2.83 -6.92
CA GLY A 277 -0.48 4.06 -6.29
C GLY A 277 0.26 5.00 -7.23
N PRO A 278 1.30 4.53 -7.94
CA PRO A 278 2.00 5.32 -8.95
C PRO A 278 1.07 5.85 -10.05
N VAL A 279 0.14 5.02 -10.52
CA VAL A 279 -0.84 5.41 -11.55
C VAL A 279 -1.76 6.52 -11.04
N MET A 280 -2.22 6.45 -9.80
CA MET A 280 -3.10 7.45 -9.20
C MET A 280 -2.39 8.80 -9.03
N ILE A 281 -1.12 8.79 -8.64
CA ILE A 281 -0.29 10.01 -8.57
C ILE A 281 0.00 10.58 -9.98
N GLU A 282 0.16 9.73 -10.98
CA GLU A 282 0.32 10.16 -12.39
C GLU A 282 -0.91 10.89 -12.93
N LEU A 283 -2.09 10.53 -12.44
CA LEU A 283 -3.34 11.23 -12.75
C LEU A 283 -3.53 12.53 -11.97
N GLY A 284 -2.53 12.92 -11.17
CA GLY A 284 -2.53 14.15 -10.40
C GLY A 284 -3.18 14.02 -9.03
N VAL A 285 -3.61 12.83 -8.62
CA VAL A 285 -4.26 12.68 -7.31
C VAL A 285 -3.30 12.96 -6.18
N VAL A 286 -3.78 13.72 -5.19
CA VAL A 286 -3.03 14.02 -3.97
C VAL A 286 -2.57 12.71 -3.32
N PRO A 287 -1.27 12.54 -2.98
CA PRO A 287 -0.74 11.30 -2.42
C PRO A 287 -1.47 10.84 -1.15
N GLU A 288 -2.02 11.77 -0.38
CA GLU A 288 -2.80 11.48 0.83
C GLU A 288 -4.14 10.79 0.51
N VAL A 289 -4.87 11.28 -0.50
CA VAL A 289 -6.10 10.67 -1.02
C VAL A 289 -5.78 9.32 -1.67
N ALA A 290 -4.66 9.23 -2.41
CA ALA A 290 -4.20 8.00 -3.02
C ALA A 290 -3.90 6.89 -2.02
N SER A 291 -3.17 7.21 -0.95
CA SER A 291 -2.89 6.25 0.13
C SER A 291 -4.17 5.71 0.78
N SER A 292 -5.15 6.59 1.01
CA SER A 292 -6.42 6.19 1.62
C SER A 292 -7.27 5.29 0.70
N THR A 293 -7.33 5.61 -0.59
CA THR A 293 -8.06 4.86 -1.61
C THR A 293 -7.42 3.48 -1.85
N MET A 294 -6.08 3.42 -1.88
CA MET A 294 -5.34 2.16 -1.98
C MET A 294 -5.60 1.24 -0.79
N ALA A 295 -5.73 1.77 0.43
CA ALA A 295 -6.03 0.94 1.61
C ALA A 295 -7.36 0.19 1.45
N TRP A 296 -8.38 0.87 0.92
CA TRP A 296 -9.69 0.28 0.62
C TRP A 296 -9.64 -0.75 -0.50
N MET A 297 -8.87 -0.46 -1.55
CA MET A 297 -8.65 -1.43 -2.63
C MET A 297 -7.94 -2.69 -2.15
N ILE A 298 -6.91 -2.56 -1.31
CA ILE A 298 -6.18 -3.69 -0.76
C ILE A 298 -7.10 -4.51 0.14
N LEU A 299 -7.92 -3.87 0.97
CA LEU A 299 -8.90 -4.56 1.81
C LEU A 299 -9.80 -5.49 0.99
N TYR A 300 -10.45 -4.96 -0.05
CA TYR A 300 -11.35 -5.75 -0.90
C TYR A 300 -10.61 -6.79 -1.75
N SER A 301 -9.45 -6.44 -2.29
CA SER A 301 -8.62 -7.35 -3.07
C SER A 301 -8.16 -8.54 -2.21
N SER A 302 -7.56 -8.29 -1.06
CA SER A 302 -7.05 -9.34 -0.16
C SER A 302 -8.17 -10.20 0.41
N ALA A 303 -9.35 -9.61 0.69
CA ALA A 303 -10.54 -10.37 1.07
C ALA A 303 -10.98 -11.34 -0.06
N ALA A 304 -11.03 -10.86 -1.30
CA ALA A 304 -11.39 -11.69 -2.45
C ALA A 304 -10.37 -12.79 -2.74
N ALA A 305 -9.06 -12.48 -2.67
CA ALA A 305 -7.99 -13.47 -2.82
C ALA A 305 -8.07 -14.54 -1.73
N THR A 306 -8.23 -14.13 -0.48
CA THR A 306 -8.35 -15.03 0.67
C THR A 306 -9.56 -15.95 0.53
N ALA A 307 -10.73 -15.40 0.17
CA ALA A 307 -11.91 -16.21 -0.11
C ALA A 307 -11.64 -17.23 -1.23
N LYS A 308 -10.96 -16.81 -2.31
CA LYS A 308 -10.65 -17.72 -3.42
C LYS A 308 -9.65 -18.81 -3.05
N TYR A 309 -8.61 -18.49 -2.28
CA TYR A 309 -7.62 -19.47 -1.82
C TYR A 309 -8.17 -20.40 -0.74
N SER A 310 -9.08 -19.90 0.10
CA SER A 310 -9.83 -20.72 1.06
C SER A 310 -10.68 -21.76 0.32
N LEU A 311 -11.38 -21.37 -0.76
CA LEU A 311 -12.13 -22.33 -1.59
C LEU A 311 -11.24 -23.39 -2.26
N PHE A 312 -9.93 -23.15 -2.36
CA PHE A 312 -8.98 -24.13 -2.88
C PHE A 312 -8.25 -24.92 -1.79
N ASN A 313 -8.57 -24.71 -0.50
CA ASN A 313 -7.88 -25.30 0.65
C ASN A 313 -6.34 -25.13 0.60
N MET A 314 -5.88 -23.98 0.07
CA MET A 314 -4.44 -23.67 -0.04
C MET A 314 -3.92 -22.80 1.12
N ILE A 315 -4.79 -22.40 2.05
CA ILE A 315 -4.43 -21.52 3.18
C ILE A 315 -4.06 -22.39 4.37
N ALA A 316 -2.82 -22.25 4.85
CA ALA A 316 -2.43 -22.74 6.17
C ALA A 316 -2.99 -21.79 7.24
N TRP A 317 -4.14 -22.15 7.81
CA TRP A 317 -4.92 -21.26 8.69
C TRP A 317 -4.15 -20.82 9.94
N GLU A 318 -3.30 -21.67 10.51
CA GLU A 318 -2.51 -21.34 11.70
C GLU A 318 -1.55 -20.15 11.45
N TRP A 319 -0.67 -20.30 10.46
CA TRP A 319 0.28 -19.26 10.06
C TRP A 319 -0.44 -18.01 9.53
N ALA A 320 -1.50 -18.20 8.75
CA ALA A 320 -2.28 -17.12 8.18
C ALA A 320 -2.99 -16.28 9.26
N ALA A 321 -3.58 -16.92 10.27
CA ALA A 321 -4.23 -16.24 11.39
C ALA A 321 -3.22 -15.49 12.26
N LEU A 322 -2.07 -16.11 12.58
CA LEU A 322 -1.00 -15.46 13.33
C LEU A 322 -0.50 -14.19 12.62
N LEU A 323 -0.15 -14.31 11.33
CA LEU A 323 0.37 -13.18 10.57
C LEU A 323 -0.71 -12.11 10.32
N CYS A 324 -1.98 -12.49 10.20
CA CYS A 324 -3.11 -11.55 10.16
C CYS A 324 -3.24 -10.75 11.47
N ALA A 325 -3.13 -11.39 12.63
CA ALA A 325 -3.14 -10.70 13.92
C ALA A 325 -1.93 -9.76 14.08
N VAL A 326 -0.73 -10.25 13.75
CA VAL A 326 0.52 -9.46 13.80
C VAL A 326 0.43 -8.23 12.89
N THR A 327 0.03 -8.41 11.63
CA THR A 327 -0.11 -7.30 10.67
C THR A 327 -1.16 -6.28 11.10
N PHE A 328 -2.28 -6.71 11.69
CA PHE A 328 -3.29 -5.82 12.23
C PHE A 328 -2.74 -4.96 13.38
N VAL A 329 -2.03 -5.57 14.34
CA VAL A 329 -1.43 -4.86 15.48
C VAL A 329 -0.34 -3.90 15.01
N VAL A 330 0.58 -4.38 14.18
CA VAL A 330 1.70 -3.57 13.67
C VAL A 330 1.18 -2.42 12.83
N THR A 331 0.21 -2.65 11.95
CA THR A 331 -0.35 -1.58 11.12
C THR A 331 -1.11 -0.55 11.98
N SER A 332 -1.84 -0.99 13.00
CA SER A 332 -2.52 -0.09 13.93
C SER A 332 -1.53 0.78 14.70
N ALA A 333 -0.46 0.18 15.24
CA ALA A 333 0.61 0.92 15.92
C ALA A 333 1.34 1.86 14.97
N ALA A 334 1.67 1.38 13.77
CA ALA A 334 2.35 2.16 12.74
C ALA A 334 1.51 3.37 12.31
N GLN A 335 0.19 3.23 12.10
CA GLN A 335 -0.67 4.36 11.76
C GLN A 335 -0.59 5.48 12.80
N VAL A 336 -0.58 5.16 14.10
CA VAL A 336 -0.47 6.16 15.19
C VAL A 336 0.89 6.87 15.18
N VAL A 337 1.97 6.10 15.01
CA VAL A 337 3.34 6.62 14.99
C VAL A 337 3.59 7.45 13.73
N ILE A 338 3.17 6.96 12.57
CA ILE A 338 3.32 7.63 11.28
C ILE A 338 2.52 8.92 11.24
N LEU A 339 1.27 8.94 11.75
CA LEU A 339 0.49 10.18 11.87
C LEU A 339 1.18 11.26 12.71
N SER A 340 1.94 10.84 13.72
CA SER A 340 2.73 11.74 14.57
C SER A 340 4.02 12.18 13.87
N PHE A 341 4.66 11.27 13.14
CA PHE A 341 5.90 11.53 12.41
C PHE A 341 5.69 12.42 11.18
N VAL A 342 4.63 12.18 10.39
CA VAL A 342 4.25 12.99 9.23
C VAL A 342 3.89 14.41 9.65
N ARG A 343 3.13 14.57 10.74
CA ARG A 343 2.82 15.89 11.29
C ARG A 343 4.05 16.66 11.79
N ARG A 344 5.09 15.96 12.25
CA ARG A 344 6.35 16.60 12.68
C ARG A 344 7.30 16.94 11.53
N THR A 345 7.38 16.08 10.51
CA THR A 345 8.37 16.22 9.43
C THR A 345 7.84 16.98 8.22
N GLY A 346 6.52 17.01 8.00
CA GLY A 346 5.88 17.73 6.90
C GLY A 346 6.32 17.31 5.49
N ARG A 347 7.07 16.21 5.34
CA ARG A 347 7.67 15.76 4.07
C ARG A 347 7.19 14.35 3.71
N GLN A 348 6.34 14.25 2.70
CA GLN A 348 5.83 12.96 2.22
C GLN A 348 6.90 12.15 1.47
N SER A 349 7.93 12.80 0.90
CA SER A 349 9.01 12.12 0.18
C SER A 349 9.80 11.12 1.01
N ILE A 350 9.95 11.35 2.32
CA ILE A 350 10.69 10.45 3.23
C ILE A 350 10.00 9.09 3.32
N ILE A 351 8.67 9.09 3.41
CA ILE A 351 7.87 7.84 3.48
C ILE A 351 8.07 7.01 2.22
N ILE A 352 7.95 7.64 1.05
CA ILE A 352 8.10 6.94 -0.24
C ILE A 352 9.52 6.39 -0.38
N LEU A 353 10.55 7.13 0.06
CA LEU A 353 11.94 6.65 0.05
C LEU A 353 12.14 5.43 0.95
N CYS A 354 11.58 5.42 2.16
CA CYS A 354 11.67 4.26 3.05
C CYS A 354 11.02 3.01 2.44
N ILE A 355 9.90 3.18 1.73
CA ILE A 355 9.24 2.10 1.00
C ILE A 355 10.08 1.64 -0.20
N CYS A 356 10.74 2.55 -0.91
CA CYS A 356 11.64 2.18 -2.01
C CYS A 356 12.80 1.33 -1.49
N VAL A 357 13.42 1.71 -0.37
CA VAL A 357 14.50 0.92 0.25
C VAL A 357 14.00 -0.46 0.63
N SER A 358 12.83 -0.55 1.26
CA SER A 358 12.25 -1.81 1.70
C SER A 358 11.89 -2.71 0.48
N MET A 359 11.40 -2.12 -0.61
CA MET A 359 11.16 -2.82 -1.88
C MET A 359 12.46 -3.30 -2.56
N ILE A 360 13.54 -2.52 -2.53
CA ILE A 360 14.84 -2.95 -3.09
C ILE A 360 15.31 -4.20 -2.35
N ILE A 361 15.25 -4.19 -1.01
CA ILE A 361 15.60 -5.36 -0.20
C ILE A 361 14.73 -6.56 -0.57
N GLY A 362 13.41 -6.39 -0.64
CA GLY A 362 12.49 -7.46 -1.06
C GLY A 362 12.77 -8.00 -2.46
N THR A 363 13.14 -7.12 -3.41
CA THR A 363 13.50 -7.51 -4.79
C THR A 363 14.80 -8.30 -4.81
N MET A 364 15.82 -7.90 -4.03
CA MET A 364 17.09 -8.62 -3.93
C MET A 364 16.91 -10.01 -3.33
N LEU A 365 16.13 -10.11 -2.25
CA LEU A 365 15.76 -11.38 -1.62
C LEU A 365 15.03 -12.30 -2.63
N MET A 366 14.01 -11.80 -3.31
CA MET A 366 13.28 -12.59 -4.31
C MET A 366 14.14 -12.99 -5.52
N THR A 367 15.06 -12.12 -5.95
CA THR A 367 15.98 -12.46 -7.04
C THR A 367 16.90 -13.60 -6.63
N TYR A 368 17.45 -13.55 -5.41
CA TYR A 368 18.26 -14.65 -4.87
C TYR A 368 17.47 -15.96 -4.88
N GLN A 369 16.24 -15.95 -4.40
CA GLN A 369 15.37 -17.12 -4.36
C GLN A 369 15.01 -17.66 -5.77
N ALA A 370 14.71 -16.77 -6.72
CA ALA A 370 14.43 -17.18 -8.09
C ALA A 370 15.66 -17.83 -8.75
N VAL A 371 16.87 -17.35 -8.43
CA VAL A 371 18.11 -17.95 -8.92
C VAL A 371 18.35 -19.32 -8.29
N THR A 372 18.19 -19.48 -6.97
CA THR A 372 18.41 -20.78 -6.31
C THR A 372 17.42 -21.84 -6.81
N THR A 373 16.13 -21.50 -6.90
CA THR A 373 15.10 -22.40 -7.44
C THR A 373 15.38 -22.80 -8.89
N THR A 374 15.84 -21.87 -9.73
CA THR A 374 16.21 -22.18 -11.13
C THR A 374 17.45 -23.07 -11.23
N ILE A 375 18.36 -23.03 -10.26
CA ILE A 375 19.58 -23.84 -10.24
C ILE A 375 19.29 -25.25 -9.74
N GLU A 376 18.47 -25.40 -8.69
CA GLU A 376 18.08 -26.70 -8.12
C GLU A 376 17.22 -27.53 -9.09
N ASP A 377 16.34 -26.89 -9.87
CA ASP A 377 15.53 -27.56 -10.90
C ASP A 377 16.35 -28.02 -12.12
N ARG A 378 17.68 -27.84 -12.14
CA ARG A 378 18.58 -28.45 -13.14
C ARG A 378 18.91 -29.91 -12.80
N GLU A 379 17.91 -30.75 -12.61
CA GLU A 379 18.08 -32.17 -12.93
C GLU A 379 18.25 -32.27 -14.47
N PRO A 380 19.25 -33.00 -15.00
CA PRO A 380 19.47 -33.09 -16.43
C PRO A 380 18.22 -33.66 -17.08
N PHE A 381 17.77 -33.03 -18.17
CA PHE A 381 16.77 -33.58 -19.08
C PHE A 381 17.30 -34.90 -19.66
N SER A 382 17.22 -35.99 -18.88
CA SER A 382 17.53 -37.33 -19.31
C SER A 382 16.34 -37.77 -20.14
N THR A 383 16.44 -37.53 -21.44
CA THR A 383 15.61 -38.25 -22.39
C THR A 383 16.09 -39.69 -22.36
N ASP A 384 15.35 -40.53 -21.63
CA ASP A 384 15.34 -41.97 -21.90
C ASP A 384 14.76 -42.15 -23.30
N ILE A 385 15.62 -41.98 -24.30
CA ILE A 385 15.41 -42.51 -25.64
C ILE A 385 15.49 -44.03 -25.46
N CYS A 386 14.32 -44.66 -25.27
CA CYS A 386 14.17 -46.10 -25.37
C CYS A 386 14.86 -46.57 -26.65
N LYS A 387 15.87 -47.43 -26.49
CA LYS A 387 16.56 -48.13 -27.58
C LYS A 387 15.77 -49.33 -28.05
#